data_AF-A0A3C1FRV9-F1
#
_entry.id   AF-A0A3C1FRV9-F1
#
_cell.length_a   1.000
_cell.length_b   1.000
_cell.length_c   1.000
_cell.angle_alpha   90.00
_cell.angle_beta   90.00
_cell.angle_gamma   90.00
#
_symmetry.space_group_name_H-M   'P 1'
#
loop_
_entity.id
_entity.type
_entity.pdbx_description
1 polymer ?
#
loop_
_entity_poly.entity_id
_entity_poly.type
_entity_poly.pdbx_seq_one_letter_code
_entity_poly.pdbx_strand_id
1 'polypeptide(L)' 'EDLASVFVPTTPNPTSGFLLFLPRKDIIILDMSVEEAAKLVISAGMVVPDWHPDPQKPLRKLQFSREEQS' A
#
# COMPACT_ATOMS: atom_id res chain seq x y z
N GLU A 1 -9.10 -14.71 -13.56
CA GLU A 1 -9.30 -13.88 -12.35
C GLU A 1 -8.81 -12.47 -12.68
N ASP A 2 -9.45 -11.43 -12.14
CA ASP A 2 -9.02 -10.04 -12.35
C ASP A 2 -7.84 -9.71 -11.41
N LEU A 3 -6.63 -9.72 -11.98
CA LEU A 3 -5.37 -9.51 -11.27
C LEU A 3 -4.81 -8.13 -11.61
N ALA A 4 -4.27 -7.44 -10.62
CA ALA A 4 -3.49 -6.23 -10.81
C ALA A 4 -2.02 -6.47 -10.52
N SER A 5 -1.15 -5.85 -11.32
CA SER A 5 0.29 -5.79 -11.10
C SER A 5 0.60 -4.68 -10.08
N VAL A 6 1.15 -5.04 -8.93
CA VAL A 6 1.54 -4.13 -7.85
C VAL A 6 3.05 -4.13 -7.73
N PHE A 7 3.68 -2.99 -7.99
CA PHE A 7 5.11 -2.80 -7.76
C PHE A 7 5.36 -2.37 -6.32
N VAL A 8 6.17 -3.13 -5.60
CA VAL A 8 6.57 -2.85 -4.21
C VAL A 8 8.02 -2.38 -4.22
N PRO A 9 8.27 -1.06 -4.18
CA PRO A 9 9.62 -0.52 -4.18
C PRO A 9 10.33 -0.80 -2.86
N THR A 10 11.66 -0.87 -2.93
CA THR A 10 12.52 -0.84 -1.73
C THR A 10 12.85 0.59 -1.34
N THR A 11 12.63 0.97 -0.09
CA THR A 11 13.13 2.26 0.42
C THR A 11 14.63 2.18 0.72
N PRO A 12 15.43 3.23 0.44
CA PRO A 12 15.06 4.55 -0.10
C PRO A 12 15.14 4.64 -1.64
N ASN A 13 15.57 3.59 -2.34
CA ASN A 13 15.77 3.60 -3.80
C ASN A 13 14.55 3.00 -4.54
N PRO A 14 13.65 3.84 -5.11
CA PRO A 14 12.40 3.38 -5.72
C PRO A 14 12.58 2.65 -7.06
N THR A 15 13.83 2.45 -7.51
CA THR A 15 14.15 1.81 -8.80
C THR A 15 14.11 0.27 -8.70
N SER A 16 14.36 -0.29 -7.51
CA SER A 16 14.33 -1.74 -7.25
C SER A 16 13.11 -2.12 -6.42
N GLY A 17 12.66 -3.37 -6.58
CA GLY A 17 11.48 -3.86 -5.87
C GLY A 17 10.98 -5.20 -6.38
N PHE A 18 9.81 -5.58 -5.91
CA PHE A 18 9.10 -6.79 -6.33
C PHE A 18 7.89 -6.41 -7.18
N LEU A 19 7.56 -7.24 -8.17
CA LEU A 19 6.29 -7.16 -8.89
C LEU A 19 5.39 -8.29 -8.40
N LEU A 20 4.27 -7.93 -7.77
CA LEU A 20 3.28 -8.86 -7.26
C LEU A 20 2.04 -8.85 -8.16
N PHE A 21 1.42 -10.02 -8.35
CA PHE A 21 0.12 -10.15 -9.01
C PHE A 21 -0.92 -10.50 -7.96
N LEU A 22 -1.80 -9.55 -7.66
CA LEU A 22 -2.80 -9.68 -6.59
C LEU A 22 -4.22 -9.56 -7.17
N PRO A 23 -5.21 -10.32 -6.63
CA PRO A 23 -6.60 -10.13 -7.00
C PRO A 23 -7.07 -8.70 -6.72
N ARG A 24 -7.68 -8.05 -7.71
CA ARG A 24 -8.10 -6.64 -7.58
C ARG A 24 -9.09 -6.42 -6.43
N LYS A 25 -9.87 -7.44 -6.07
CA LYS A 25 -10.79 -7.45 -4.92
C LYS A 25 -10.11 -7.24 -3.55
N ASP A 26 -8.80 -7.50 -3.46
CA ASP A 26 -8.02 -7.39 -2.22
C ASP A 26 -7.16 -6.11 -2.19
N ILE A 27 -7.30 -5.23 -3.18
CA ILE A 27 -6.56 -3.96 -3.31
C ILE A 27 -7.47 -2.80 -2.90
N ILE A 28 -6.95 -1.92 -2.04
CA ILE A 28 -7.60 -0.66 -1.67
C ILE A 28 -6.82 0.48 -2.34
N ILE A 29 -7.50 1.22 -3.23
CA ILE A 29 -6.92 2.40 -3.88
C ILE A 29 -7.02 3.58 -2.92
N LEU A 30 -5.89 4.26 -2.70
CA LEU A 30 -5.81 5.46 -1.89
C LEU A 30 -6.03 6.70 -2.77
N ASP A 31 -6.70 7.70 -2.21
CA ASP A 31 -7.00 8.97 -2.88
C ASP A 31 -5.81 9.93 -2.73
N MET A 32 -4.69 9.60 -3.38
CA MET A 32 -3.46 10.37 -3.31
C MET A 32 -2.72 10.33 -4.64
N SER A 33 -1.88 11.33 -4.88
CA SER A 33 -0.99 11.33 -6.04
C SER A 33 0.17 10.33 -5.86
N VAL A 34 0.72 9.86 -6.99
CA VAL A 34 1.93 9.02 -6.99
C VAL A 34 3.11 9.74 -6.34
N GLU A 35 3.21 11.06 -6.51
CA GLU A 35 4.25 11.89 -5.90
C GLU A 35 4.15 11.92 -4.38
N GLU A 36 2.94 12.08 -3.85
CA GLU A 36 2.67 12.02 -2.41
C GLU A 36 2.97 10.64 -1.82
N ALA A 37 2.60 9.57 -2.52
CA ALA A 37 2.92 8.21 -2.10
C ALA A 37 4.44 7.98 -2.06
N ALA A 38 5.17 8.48 -3.07
CA ALA A 38 6.63 8.41 -3.10
C ALA A 38 7.27 9.18 -1.94
N LYS A 39 6.80 10.41 -1.64
CA LYS A 39 7.26 11.19 -0.48
C LYS A 39 7.05 10.44 0.83
N LEU A 40 5.88 9.84 1.02
CA LEU A 40 5.57 9.06 2.21
C LEU A 40 6.53 7.86 2.37
N VAL A 41 6.71 7.09 1.30
CA VAL A 41 7.55 5.88 1.28
C VAL A 41 9.02 6.22 1.50
N ILE A 42 9.57 7.19 0.74
CA ILE A 42 10.99 7.57 0.82
C ILE A 42 11.34 8.24 2.16
N SER A 43 10.41 9.01 2.74
CA SER A 43 10.61 9.66 4.03
C SER A 43 10.38 8.75 5.25
N ALA A 44 10.11 7.46 5.02
CA ALA A 44 9.74 6.51 6.07
C ALA A 44 8.57 7.01 6.95
N GLY A 45 7.60 7.70 6.34
CA GLY A 45 6.42 8.24 7.04
C GLY A 45 6.62 9.60 7.70
N MET A 46 7.80 10.22 7.57
CA MET A 46 8.05 11.56 8.14
C MET A 46 7.33 12.68 7.38
N VAL A 47 7.08 12.47 6.08
CA VAL A 47 6.27 13.37 5.25
C VAL A 47 4.92 12.69 4.99
N VAL A 48 3.92 13.11 5.74
CA VAL A 48 2.54 12.64 5.57
C VAL A 48 1.87 13.54 4.52
N PRO A 49 1.33 12.98 3.42
CA PRO A 49 0.60 13.76 2.45
C PRO A 49 -0.74 14.25 3.03
N ASP A 50 -1.34 15.27 2.40
CA ASP A 50 -2.64 15.84 2.83
C ASP A 50 -3.83 14.85 2.66
N TRP A 51 -3.53 13.61 2.26
CA TRP A 51 -4.45 12.49 2.31
C TRP A 51 -4.74 12.11 3.77
N HIS A 52 -5.96 12.43 4.19
CA HIS A 52 -6.53 11.93 5.44
C HIS A 52 -7.33 10.66 5.16
N PRO A 53 -6.87 9.47 5.58
CA PRO A 53 -7.74 8.31 5.59
C PRO A 53 -8.96 8.65 6.45
N ASP A 54 -10.17 8.49 5.90
CA ASP A 54 -11.38 8.62 6.69
C ASP A 54 -11.29 7.65 7.89
N PRO A 55 -11.18 8.17 9.13
CA PRO A 55 -11.01 7.33 10.31
C PRO A 55 -12.24 6.43 10.56
N GLN A 56 -13.38 6.74 9.93
CA GLN A 56 -14.62 5.94 10.01
C GLN A 56 -14.68 4.83 8.96
N LYS A 57 -13.78 4.83 7.97
CA LYS A 57 -13.65 3.78 6.97
C LYS A 57 -12.45 2.90 7.35
N PRO A 58 -12.59 1.99 8.33
CA PRO A 58 -11.49 1.12 8.72
C PRO A 58 -10.99 0.41 7.45
N LEU A 59 -9.67 0.38 7.27
CA LEU A 59 -9.02 -0.40 6.22
C LEU A 59 -9.39 -1.88 6.45
N ARG A 60 -10.52 -2.27 5.87
CA ARG A 60 -11.24 -3.51 6.13
C ARG A 60 -10.49 -4.64 5.43
N LYS A 61 -9.38 -5.06 6.07
CA LYS A 61 -8.54 -6.27 5.86
C LYS A 61 -7.04 -5.93 6.02
N LEU A 62 -6.64 -5.47 7.21
CA LEU A 62 -5.28 -5.72 7.72
C LEU A 62 -5.29 -6.69 8.90
N GLN A 63 -6.44 -7.31 9.19
CA GLN A 63 -6.51 -8.55 9.97
C GLN A 63 -5.97 -9.69 9.09
N PHE A 64 -4.66 -9.65 8.83
CA PHE A 64 -3.91 -10.83 8.41
C PHE A 64 -4.11 -11.87 9.50
N SER A 65 -4.89 -12.90 9.17
CA SER A 65 -4.67 -14.31 9.46
C SER A 65 -3.58 -14.58 10.51
N ARG A 66 -3.85 -14.24 11.78
CA ARG A 66 -3.05 -14.68 12.92
C ARG A 66 -3.47 -16.09 13.38
N GLU A 67 -4.09 -16.88 12.50
CA GLU A 67 -4.65 -18.20 12.83
C GLU A 67 -4.12 -19.36 11.98
N GLU A 68 -3.19 -19.16 11.04
CA GLU A 68 -2.65 -20.26 10.22
C GLU A 68 -1.14 -20.55 10.45
N GLN A 69 -0.67 -20.39 11.68
CA GLN A 69 0.52 -21.10 12.16
C GLN A 69 0.32 -21.54 13.61
N SER A 70 -0.51 -22.56 13.78
CA SER A 70 -0.43 -23.54 14.89
C SER A 70 -0.24 -24.92 14.30
#